data_AF-F4XGS7-F1
#
_entry.id   AF-F4XGS7-F1
#
_cell.length_a   1.000
_cell.length_b   1.000
_cell.length_c   1.000
_cell.angle_alpha   90.00
_cell.angle_beta   90.00
_cell.angle_gamma   90.00
#
_symmetry.space_group_name_H-M   'P 1'
#
loop_
_entity.id
_entity.type
_entity.pdbx_description
1 polymer ?
#
loop_
_entity_poly.entity_id
_entity_poly.type
_entity_poly.pdbx_seq_one_letter_code
_entity_poly.pdbx_strand_id
1 'polypeptide(L)'
;MKQETRRLLVRVLLGSALGLLVGIIWIPYVIHSRESSFLAVLACVGLGAMAGLATQPFADSGRALLLHSMGHFVCTAAFFALLVVELNMAKGIRGVLFWESLLLLLYLLIWLGRWTGWYLEVAQLRELLGLDPGPTPLKWRETLPYLPFVLLLCTALPLGLRGIERAAGVDLPALTGLVYPYLILPVASLCAGLSLGKRQGVCPLFPIACFVCYLPMVYLLFNESALFHCFMTAIPALAGNILGALWQKSRTTHDAGKEDLP
;
A
#
# COMPACT_ATOMS: atom_id res chain seq x y z
N MET A 1 -23.58 21.74 -9.22
CA MET A 1 -22.52 20.91 -8.59
C MET A 1 -21.34 20.81 -9.55
N LYS A 2 -20.12 21.19 -9.15
CA LYS A 2 -18.92 21.05 -10.02
C LYS A 2 -18.70 19.57 -10.36
N GLN A 3 -18.27 19.27 -11.59
CA GLN A 3 -18.09 17.90 -12.12
C GLN A 3 -17.18 17.03 -11.23
N GLU A 4 -16.21 17.64 -10.56
CA GLU A 4 -15.31 17.01 -9.60
C GLU A 4 -16.04 16.53 -8.34
N THR A 5 -16.88 17.37 -7.74
CA THR A 5 -17.72 17.01 -6.58
C THR A 5 -18.63 15.84 -6.89
N ARG A 6 -19.19 15.78 -8.10
CA ARG A 6 -20.03 14.65 -8.54
C ARG A 6 -19.21 13.36 -8.65
N ARG A 7 -18.00 13.43 -9.20
CA ARG A 7 -17.10 12.25 -9.29
C ARG A 7 -16.67 11.76 -7.91
N LEU A 8 -16.35 12.67 -6.99
CA LEU A 8 -16.06 12.34 -5.61
C LEU A 8 -17.24 11.61 -4.96
N LEU A 9 -18.44 12.19 -5.05
CA LEU A 9 -19.64 11.62 -4.46
C LEU A 9 -19.88 10.19 -4.97
N VAL A 10 -19.75 9.97 -6.28
CA VAL A 10 -19.89 8.64 -6.88
C VAL A 10 -18.88 7.65 -6.30
N ARG A 11 -17.62 8.03 -6.13
CA ARG A 11 -16.59 7.12 -5.58
C ARG A 11 -16.84 6.79 -4.11
N VAL A 12 -17.27 7.78 -3.32
CA VAL A 12 -17.66 7.55 -1.92
C VAL A 12 -18.86 6.63 -1.84
N LEU A 13 -19.91 6.86 -2.66
CA LEU A 13 -21.10 6.02 -2.71
C LEU A 13 -20.79 4.59 -3.16
N LEU A 14 -19.95 4.42 -4.18
CA LEU A 14 -19.49 3.09 -4.63
C LEU A 14 -18.70 2.39 -3.54
N GLY A 15 -17.79 3.11 -2.86
CA GLY A 15 -17.05 2.60 -1.73
C GLY A 15 -17.97 2.16 -0.58
N SER A 16 -18.95 2.99 -0.22
CA SER A 16 -19.96 2.69 0.79
C SER A 16 -20.84 1.49 0.40
N ALA A 17 -21.27 1.39 -0.86
CA ALA A 17 -22.03 0.26 -1.36
C ALA A 17 -21.22 -1.04 -1.30
N LEU A 18 -19.94 -0.99 -1.68
CA LEU A 18 -19.03 -2.13 -1.54
C LEU A 18 -18.83 -2.51 -0.06
N GLY A 19 -18.64 -1.53 0.81
CA GLY A 19 -18.54 -1.73 2.26
C GLY A 19 -19.80 -2.38 2.84
N LEU A 20 -20.99 -1.96 2.39
CA LEU A 20 -22.26 -2.56 2.77
C LEU A 20 -22.36 -4.02 2.33
N LEU A 21 -22.02 -4.31 1.07
CA LEU A 21 -22.02 -5.68 0.53
C LEU A 21 -21.05 -6.57 1.32
N VAL A 22 -19.84 -6.10 1.57
CA VAL A 22 -18.84 -6.83 2.38
C VAL A 22 -19.35 -7.05 3.79
N GLY A 23 -19.94 -6.04 4.44
CA GLY A 23 -20.50 -6.16 5.77
C GLY A 23 -21.61 -7.20 5.85
N ILE A 24 -22.59 -7.14 4.95
CA ILE A 24 -23.72 -8.09 4.92
C ILE A 24 -23.24 -9.52 4.68
N ILE A 25 -22.26 -9.71 3.80
CA ILE A 25 -21.76 -11.05 3.47
C ILE A 25 -20.86 -11.58 4.59
N TRP A 26 -19.89 -10.80 5.06
CA TRP A 26 -18.79 -11.28 5.88
C TRP A 26 -19.11 -11.35 7.38
N ILE A 27 -19.86 -10.38 7.92
CA ILE A 27 -20.14 -10.29 9.36
C ILE A 27 -20.80 -11.56 9.92
N PRO A 28 -21.82 -12.16 9.26
CA PRO A 28 -22.44 -13.39 9.74
C PRO A 28 -21.47 -14.58 9.84
N TYR A 29 -20.48 -14.66 8.95
CA TYR A 29 -19.45 -15.72 9.00
C TYR A 29 -18.47 -15.52 10.14
N VAL A 30 -18.13 -14.28 10.49
CA VAL A 30 -17.17 -13.99 11.56
C VAL A 30 -17.81 -14.21 12.93
N ILE A 31 -19.00 -13.67 13.16
CA ILE A 31 -19.68 -13.74 14.46
C ILE A 31 -20.41 -15.09 14.64
N HIS A 32 -20.54 -15.89 13.58
CA HIS A 32 -21.33 -17.13 13.57
C HIS A 32 -22.79 -16.91 14.01
N SER A 33 -23.30 -15.68 13.86
CA SER A 33 -24.67 -15.27 14.17
C SER A 33 -25.41 -14.90 12.87
N ARG A 34 -26.71 -15.16 12.83
CA ARG A 34 -27.57 -14.66 11.72
C ARG A 34 -27.84 -13.17 11.82
N GLU A 35 -27.71 -12.59 13.00
CA GLU A 35 -27.90 -11.16 13.24
C GLU A 35 -26.57 -10.43 13.09
N SER A 36 -26.48 -9.57 12.08
CA SER A 36 -25.36 -8.66 11.91
C SER A 36 -25.57 -7.44 12.80
N SER A 37 -24.59 -7.13 13.66
CA SER A 37 -24.62 -5.88 14.43
C SER A 37 -24.76 -4.69 13.47
N PHE A 38 -25.74 -3.82 13.73
CA PHE A 38 -25.94 -2.60 12.96
C PHE A 38 -24.68 -1.73 12.95
N LEU A 39 -23.98 -1.65 14.08
CA LEU A 39 -22.74 -0.88 14.22
C LEU A 39 -21.59 -1.47 13.41
N ALA A 40 -21.48 -2.81 13.34
CA ALA A 40 -20.49 -3.47 12.48
C ALA A 40 -20.75 -3.19 10.99
N VAL A 41 -22.02 -3.24 10.56
CA VAL A 41 -22.39 -2.91 9.16
C VAL A 41 -22.09 -1.44 8.87
N LEU A 42 -22.44 -0.54 9.79
CA LEU A 42 -22.14 0.89 9.66
C LEU A 42 -20.63 1.14 9.58
N ALA A 43 -19.83 0.43 10.37
CA ALA A 43 -18.38 0.48 10.31
C ALA A 43 -17.85 0.03 8.94
N CYS A 44 -18.36 -1.05 8.37
CA CYS A 44 -17.99 -1.49 7.02
C CYS A 44 -18.36 -0.45 5.94
N VAL A 45 -19.55 0.15 6.03
CA VAL A 45 -19.99 1.24 5.12
C VAL A 45 -19.06 2.45 5.25
N GLY A 46 -18.71 2.83 6.47
CA GLY A 46 -17.78 3.91 6.78
C GLY A 46 -16.39 3.65 6.20
N LEU A 47 -15.82 2.48 6.44
CA LEU A 47 -14.53 2.07 5.87
C LEU A 47 -14.55 2.09 4.33
N GLY A 48 -15.65 1.61 3.73
CA GLY A 48 -15.87 1.70 2.28
C GLY A 48 -15.91 3.14 1.78
N ALA A 49 -16.60 4.04 2.50
CA ALA A 49 -16.64 5.47 2.19
C ALA A 49 -15.22 6.08 2.24
N MET A 50 -14.44 5.74 3.27
CA MET A 50 -13.07 6.19 3.43
C MET A 50 -12.16 5.67 2.32
N ALA A 51 -12.33 4.42 1.87
CA ALA A 51 -11.61 3.88 0.71
C ALA A 51 -11.94 4.65 -0.58
N GLY A 52 -13.22 4.98 -0.80
CA GLY A 52 -13.66 5.82 -1.91
C GLY A 52 -13.04 7.23 -1.85
N LEU A 53 -13.02 7.84 -0.65
CA LEU A 53 -12.42 9.16 -0.41
C LEU A 53 -10.91 9.17 -0.67
N ALA A 54 -10.20 8.07 -0.34
CA ALA A 54 -8.75 7.96 -0.52
C ALA A 54 -8.30 8.08 -1.99
N THR A 55 -9.20 7.86 -2.95
CA THR A 55 -8.92 7.94 -4.39
C THR A 55 -8.78 9.37 -4.93
N GLN A 56 -9.04 10.39 -4.10
CA GLN A 56 -8.92 11.78 -4.52
C GLN A 56 -7.45 12.15 -4.82
N PRO A 57 -7.19 12.96 -5.85
CA PRO A 57 -5.92 13.67 -5.95
C PRO A 57 -5.76 14.54 -4.70
N PHE A 58 -4.53 14.64 -4.21
CA PHE A 58 -4.27 15.31 -2.95
C PHE A 58 -4.18 16.83 -3.11
N ALA A 59 -4.31 17.52 -1.98
CA ALA A 59 -4.49 18.96 -1.89
C ALA A 59 -3.31 19.78 -2.43
N ASP A 60 -3.60 21.01 -2.86
CA ASP A 60 -2.68 21.95 -3.51
C ASP A 60 -1.51 22.42 -2.63
N SER A 61 -1.50 22.10 -1.33
CA SER A 61 -0.43 22.47 -0.39
C SER A 61 -0.09 21.36 0.59
N GLY A 62 1.16 21.33 1.05
CA GLY A 62 1.64 20.35 2.03
C GLY A 62 0.88 20.36 3.36
N ARG A 63 0.46 21.53 3.85
CA ARG A 63 -0.36 21.65 5.07
C ARG A 63 -1.74 21.02 4.89
N ALA A 64 -2.43 21.35 3.80
CA ALA A 64 -3.73 20.78 3.49
C ALA A 64 -3.63 19.26 3.29
N LEU A 65 -2.56 18.80 2.64
CA LEU A 65 -2.25 17.38 2.50
C LEU A 65 -2.13 16.67 3.86
N LEU A 66 -1.35 17.23 4.79
CA LEU A 66 -1.18 16.63 6.12
C LEU A 66 -2.50 16.59 6.90
N LEU A 67 -3.26 17.69 6.90
CA LEU A 67 -4.55 17.75 7.60
C LEU A 67 -5.57 16.77 7.02
N HIS A 68 -5.70 16.69 5.69
CA HIS A 68 -6.60 15.73 5.06
C HIS A 68 -6.16 14.29 5.29
N SER A 69 -4.85 14.02 5.24
CA SER A 69 -4.31 12.67 5.53
C SER A 69 -4.53 12.27 6.97
N MET A 70 -4.35 13.18 7.93
CA MET A 70 -4.65 12.94 9.35
C MET A 70 -6.14 12.73 9.59
N GLY A 71 -6.99 13.61 9.05
CA GLY A 71 -8.44 13.48 9.19
C GLY A 71 -8.95 12.17 8.58
N HIS A 72 -8.44 11.80 7.40
CA HIS A 72 -8.75 10.52 6.77
C HIS A 72 -8.31 9.33 7.65
N PHE A 73 -7.08 9.38 8.17
CA PHE A 73 -6.57 8.33 9.05
C PHE A 73 -7.41 8.19 10.33
N VAL A 74 -7.69 9.30 11.04
CA VAL A 74 -8.47 9.28 12.28
C VAL A 74 -9.89 8.73 12.06
N CYS A 75 -10.57 9.14 10.98
CA CYS A 75 -11.89 8.60 10.66
C CYS A 75 -11.82 7.11 10.30
N THR A 76 -10.81 6.69 9.54
CA THR A 76 -10.62 5.27 9.18
C THR A 76 -10.33 4.43 10.42
N ALA A 77 -9.46 4.90 11.31
CA ALA A 77 -9.14 4.29 12.60
C ALA A 77 -10.38 4.17 13.49
N ALA A 78 -11.22 5.21 13.58
CA ALA A 78 -12.44 5.15 14.38
C ALA A 78 -13.41 4.07 13.88
N PHE A 79 -13.65 3.97 12.57
CA PHE A 79 -14.50 2.92 12.01
C PHE A 79 -13.87 1.52 12.15
N PHE A 80 -12.54 1.42 12.01
CA PHE A 80 -11.84 0.15 12.16
C PHE A 80 -11.86 -0.35 13.61
N ALA A 81 -11.60 0.52 14.59
CA ALA A 81 -11.72 0.22 16.00
C ALA A 81 -13.14 -0.25 16.36
N LEU A 82 -14.17 0.44 15.85
CA LEU A 82 -15.57 0.03 16.03
C LEU A 82 -15.80 -1.38 15.47
N LEU A 83 -15.31 -1.66 14.27
CA LEU A 83 -15.44 -2.99 13.66
C LEU A 83 -14.72 -4.06 14.49
N VAL A 84 -13.50 -3.82 14.95
CA VAL A 84 -12.72 -4.76 15.77
C VAL A 84 -13.45 -5.10 17.08
N VAL A 85 -14.07 -4.10 17.71
CA VAL A 85 -14.85 -4.27 18.95
C VAL A 85 -16.14 -5.04 18.68
N GLU A 86 -16.92 -4.64 17.68
CA GLU A 86 -18.21 -5.27 17.36
C GLU A 86 -18.06 -6.71 16.89
N LEU A 87 -16.99 -7.03 16.16
CA LEU A 87 -16.68 -8.38 15.72
C LEU A 87 -16.01 -9.23 16.81
N ASN A 88 -15.79 -8.67 18.01
CA ASN A 88 -15.08 -9.30 19.11
C ASN A 88 -13.71 -9.89 18.69
N MET A 89 -13.03 -9.22 17.75
CA MET A 89 -11.75 -9.65 17.18
C MET A 89 -10.58 -9.47 18.17
N ALA A 90 -10.82 -8.75 19.26
CA ALA A 90 -9.82 -8.43 20.27
C ALA A 90 -10.45 -8.33 21.65
N LYS A 91 -9.74 -8.86 22.67
CA LYS A 91 -10.13 -8.72 24.07
C LYS A 91 -9.42 -7.52 24.70
N GLY A 92 -10.21 -6.53 25.10
CA GLY A 92 -9.74 -5.34 25.81
C GLY A 92 -8.89 -4.38 24.95
N ILE A 93 -8.45 -3.29 25.57
CA ILE A 93 -7.80 -2.17 24.88
C ILE A 93 -6.50 -2.56 24.17
N ARG A 94 -5.73 -3.51 24.74
CA ARG A 94 -4.47 -3.98 24.14
C ARG A 94 -4.68 -4.65 22.79
N GLY A 95 -5.72 -5.46 22.64
CA GLY A 95 -6.02 -6.11 21.37
C GLY A 95 -6.53 -5.11 20.31
N VAL A 96 -7.30 -4.11 20.72
CA VAL A 96 -7.73 -3.03 19.80
C VAL A 96 -6.52 -2.23 19.32
N LEU A 97 -5.61 -1.85 20.23
CA LEU A 97 -4.37 -1.14 19.89
C LEU A 97 -3.46 -1.96 18.96
N PHE A 98 -3.45 -3.29 19.09
CA PHE A 98 -2.74 -4.18 18.17
C PHE A 98 -3.28 -4.04 16.73
N TRP A 99 -4.59 -4.11 16.55
CA TRP A 99 -5.23 -3.95 15.24
C TRP A 99 -5.03 -2.54 14.67
N GLU A 100 -5.18 -1.50 15.49
CA GLU A 100 -4.93 -0.11 15.10
C GLU A 100 -3.47 0.12 14.69
N SER A 101 -2.52 -0.52 15.37
CA SER A 101 -1.10 -0.45 14.99
C SER A 101 -0.86 -1.07 13.61
N LEU A 102 -1.53 -2.18 13.29
CA LEU A 102 -1.47 -2.79 11.96
C LEU A 102 -2.09 -1.87 10.89
N LEU A 103 -3.21 -1.22 11.20
CA LEU A 103 -3.83 -0.23 10.32
C LEU A 103 -2.87 0.95 10.07
N LEU A 104 -2.24 1.51 11.10
CA LEU A 104 -1.27 2.60 10.97
C LEU A 104 -0.12 2.21 10.06
N LEU A 105 0.44 1.01 10.24
CA LEU A 105 1.53 0.50 9.40
C LEU A 105 1.11 0.38 7.93
N LEU A 106 -0.07 -0.16 7.66
CA LEU A 106 -0.63 -0.24 6.30
C LEU A 106 -0.86 1.16 5.72
N TYR A 107 -1.39 2.08 6.52
CA TYR A 107 -1.63 3.46 6.11
C TYR A 107 -0.34 4.17 5.72
N LEU A 108 0.72 4.01 6.52
CA LEU A 108 2.05 4.55 6.21
C LEU A 108 2.62 3.96 4.92
N LEU A 109 2.43 2.66 4.67
CA LEU A 109 2.87 2.01 3.43
C LEU A 109 2.16 2.59 2.19
N ILE A 110 0.83 2.75 2.28
CA ILE A 110 0.03 3.35 1.20
C ILE A 110 0.43 4.81 0.99
N TRP A 111 0.56 5.58 2.07
CA TRP A 111 0.96 6.97 2.02
C TRP A 111 2.32 7.14 1.35
N LEU A 112 3.29 6.29 1.69
CA LEU A 112 4.62 6.32 1.10
C LEU A 112 4.60 5.91 -0.37
N GLY A 113 3.80 4.91 -0.76
CA GLY A 113 3.55 4.58 -2.16
C GLY A 113 3.03 5.78 -2.96
N ARG A 114 2.11 6.55 -2.38
CA ARG A 114 1.61 7.80 -3.00
C ARG A 114 2.69 8.88 -3.07
N TRP A 115 3.49 9.02 -2.01
CA TRP A 115 4.61 9.96 -1.96
C TRP A 115 5.65 9.70 -3.05
N THR A 116 6.00 8.44 -3.29
CA THR A 116 6.90 8.09 -4.41
C THR A 116 6.30 8.45 -5.77
N GLY A 117 4.98 8.28 -5.94
CA GLY A 117 4.27 8.69 -7.15
C GLY A 117 4.37 10.19 -7.42
N TRP A 118 4.19 11.03 -6.41
CA TRP A 118 4.35 12.48 -6.54
C TRP A 118 5.78 12.90 -6.85
N TYR A 119 6.76 12.27 -6.20
CA TYR A 119 8.16 12.57 -6.48
C TYR A 119 8.48 12.35 -7.97
N LEU A 120 7.96 11.28 -8.54
CA LEU A 120 8.14 10.96 -9.96
C LEU A 120 7.34 11.88 -10.88
N GLU A 121 6.15 12.33 -10.47
CA GLU A 121 5.40 13.36 -11.21
C GLU A 121 6.19 14.68 -11.27
N VAL A 122 6.81 15.08 -10.16
CA VAL A 122 7.71 16.26 -10.14
C VAL A 122 8.93 16.04 -11.03
N ALA A 123 9.50 14.84 -11.06
CA ALA A 123 10.62 14.51 -11.95
C ALA A 123 10.18 14.62 -13.43
N GLN A 124 9.02 14.08 -13.79
CA GLN A 124 8.45 14.19 -15.15
C GLN A 124 8.16 15.65 -15.54
N LEU A 125 7.68 16.48 -14.61
CA LEU A 125 7.49 17.91 -14.87
C LEU A 125 8.82 18.62 -15.14
N ARG A 126 9.90 18.26 -14.41
CA ARG A 126 11.24 18.79 -14.69
C ARG A 126 11.73 18.37 -16.06
N GLU A 127 11.49 17.12 -16.45
CA GLU A 127 11.83 16.62 -17.79
C GLU A 127 11.10 17.40 -18.88
N LEU A 128 9.79 17.61 -18.74
CA LEU A 128 8.99 18.42 -19.67
C LEU A 128 9.46 19.89 -19.78
N LEU A 129 10.08 20.42 -18.72
CA LEU A 129 10.65 21.76 -18.69
C LEU A 129 12.11 21.80 -19.20
N GLY A 130 12.67 20.69 -19.67
CA GLY A 130 14.05 20.60 -20.12
C GLY A 130 15.09 20.68 -18.98
N LEU A 131 14.66 20.44 -17.74
CA LEU A 131 15.51 20.43 -16.55
C LEU A 131 16.04 19.02 -16.22
N ASP A 132 15.96 18.09 -17.18
CA ASP A 132 16.29 16.69 -16.94
C ASP A 132 17.80 16.47 -16.75
N PRO A 133 18.24 15.96 -15.59
CA PRO A 133 19.57 15.43 -15.48
C PRO A 133 19.57 14.07 -16.20
N GLY A 134 20.03 14.03 -17.45
CA GLY A 134 19.94 12.88 -18.36
C GLY A 134 20.35 11.49 -17.80
N PRO A 135 20.28 10.43 -18.63
CA PRO A 135 20.17 9.05 -18.18
C PRO A 135 21.28 8.62 -17.22
N THR A 136 20.90 8.01 -16.09
CA THR A 136 21.87 7.55 -15.10
C THR A 136 22.21 6.06 -15.23
N PRO A 137 23.46 5.65 -14.91
CA PRO A 137 23.83 4.25 -14.96
C PRO A 137 22.97 3.44 -13.99
N LEU A 138 22.42 2.33 -14.48
CA LEU A 138 21.55 1.42 -13.72
C LEU A 138 20.28 2.06 -13.12
N LYS A 139 19.95 3.29 -13.52
CA LYS A 139 18.80 4.05 -13.02
C LYS A 139 18.73 4.20 -11.50
N TRP A 140 19.89 4.50 -10.89
CA TRP A 140 20.00 4.60 -9.43
C TRP A 140 19.26 5.83 -8.89
N ARG A 141 19.23 6.95 -9.64
CA ARG A 141 18.52 8.17 -9.22
C ARG A 141 17.02 7.98 -9.24
N GLU A 142 16.53 7.16 -10.14
CA GLU A 142 15.14 6.80 -10.37
C GLU A 142 14.68 5.76 -9.35
N THR A 143 15.61 4.93 -8.85
CA THR A 143 15.36 3.97 -7.76
C THR A 143 15.41 4.63 -6.38
N LEU A 144 16.20 5.68 -6.20
CA LEU A 144 16.41 6.40 -4.93
C LEU A 144 15.10 6.78 -4.19
N PRO A 145 14.04 7.28 -4.86
CA PRO A 145 12.79 7.66 -4.20
C PRO A 145 12.02 6.46 -3.65
N TYR A 146 12.27 5.26 -4.17
CA TYR A 146 11.68 4.03 -3.65
C TYR A 146 12.45 3.48 -2.44
N LEU A 147 13.66 3.95 -2.13
CA LEU A 147 14.43 3.45 -0.98
C LEU A 147 13.71 3.61 0.36
N PRO A 148 13.09 4.75 0.71
CA PRO A 148 12.27 4.84 1.93
C PRO A 148 11.16 3.78 1.97
N PHE A 149 10.51 3.50 0.83
CA PHE A 149 9.50 2.46 0.73
C PHE A 149 10.09 1.07 0.95
N VAL A 150 11.23 0.77 0.33
CA VAL A 150 11.95 -0.49 0.50
C VAL A 150 12.41 -0.66 1.94
N LEU A 151 12.93 0.38 2.60
CA LEU A 151 13.32 0.33 4.00
C LEU A 151 12.11 0.11 4.90
N LEU A 152 11.03 0.86 4.70
CA LEU A 152 9.79 0.65 5.45
C LEU A 152 9.30 -0.79 5.28
N LEU A 153 9.15 -1.24 4.04
CA LEU A 153 8.64 -2.56 3.71
C LEU A 153 9.56 -3.65 4.25
N CYS A 154 10.87 -3.61 3.97
CA CYS A 154 11.81 -4.70 4.19
C CYS A 154 12.52 -4.68 5.55
N THR A 155 12.52 -3.56 6.29
CA THR A 155 13.19 -3.49 7.61
C THR A 155 12.24 -3.05 8.72
N ALA A 156 11.62 -1.87 8.61
CA ALA A 156 10.83 -1.32 9.71
C ALA A 156 9.54 -2.12 9.94
N LEU A 157 8.88 -2.55 8.87
CA LEU A 157 7.64 -3.32 8.95
C LEU A 157 7.83 -4.70 9.60
N PRO A 158 8.77 -5.58 9.19
CA PRO A 158 8.95 -6.86 9.86
C PRO A 158 9.39 -6.73 11.33
N LEU A 159 10.20 -5.70 11.67
CA LEU A 159 10.54 -5.41 13.07
C LEU A 159 9.32 -4.92 13.86
N GLY A 160 8.53 -4.02 13.29
CA GLY A 160 7.31 -3.50 13.89
C GLY A 160 6.29 -4.60 14.13
N LEU A 161 6.02 -5.44 13.13
CA LEU A 161 5.11 -6.58 13.24
C LEU A 161 5.58 -7.56 14.31
N ARG A 162 6.88 -7.87 14.38
CA ARG A 162 7.42 -8.73 15.43
C ARG A 162 7.31 -8.11 16.82
N GLY A 163 7.56 -6.81 16.95
CA GLY A 163 7.37 -6.08 18.20
C GLY A 163 5.91 -6.11 18.67
N ILE A 164 4.98 -5.93 17.74
CA ILE A 164 3.54 -5.99 17.96
C ILE A 164 3.10 -7.41 18.38
N GLU A 165 3.57 -8.47 17.71
CA GLU A 165 3.30 -9.87 18.10
C GLU A 165 3.78 -10.19 19.52
N ARG A 166 5.00 -9.74 19.87
CA ARG A 166 5.56 -9.93 21.22
C ARG A 166 4.78 -9.16 22.29
N ALA A 167 4.41 -7.91 22.02
CA ALA A 167 3.61 -7.10 22.93
C ALA A 167 2.22 -7.69 23.18
N ALA A 168 1.67 -8.40 22.19
CA ALA A 168 0.40 -9.11 22.29
C ALA A 168 0.51 -10.48 23.00
N GLY A 169 1.71 -10.94 23.36
CA GLY A 169 1.93 -12.24 24.00
C GLY A 169 1.65 -13.42 23.06
N VAL A 170 1.82 -13.23 21.75
CA VAL A 170 1.59 -14.29 20.75
C VAL A 170 2.91 -15.05 20.52
N ASP A 171 2.94 -16.32 20.90
CA ASP A 171 4.13 -17.18 20.76
C ASP A 171 4.41 -17.56 19.29
N LEU A 172 3.36 -17.67 18.46
CA LEU A 172 3.46 -18.01 17.04
C LEU A 172 3.57 -16.75 16.17
N PRO A 173 4.66 -16.56 15.39
CA PRO A 173 4.81 -15.41 14.49
C PRO A 173 3.93 -15.58 13.23
N ALA A 174 2.60 -15.60 13.36
CA ALA A 174 1.70 -15.74 12.23
C ALA A 174 1.78 -14.53 11.28
N LEU A 175 1.92 -13.32 11.82
CA LEU A 175 1.99 -12.10 11.04
C LEU A 175 3.36 -11.95 10.39
N THR A 176 4.43 -12.08 11.18
CA THR A 176 5.81 -11.90 10.70
C THR A 176 6.34 -13.11 9.93
N GLY A 177 5.93 -14.33 10.27
CA GLY A 177 6.45 -15.58 9.71
C GLY A 177 5.58 -16.22 8.63
N LEU A 178 4.31 -15.83 8.49
CA LEU A 178 3.42 -16.35 7.45
C LEU A 178 2.81 -15.23 6.59
N VAL A 179 2.01 -14.35 7.17
CA VAL A 179 1.28 -13.34 6.37
C VAL A 179 2.25 -12.38 5.67
N TYR A 180 3.27 -11.92 6.38
CA TYR A 180 4.20 -10.94 5.84
C TYR A 180 5.05 -11.49 4.66
N PRO A 181 5.83 -12.59 4.80
CA PRO A 181 6.74 -13.03 3.74
C PRO A 181 6.02 -13.67 2.55
N TYR A 182 4.83 -14.25 2.75
CA TYR A 182 4.11 -14.95 1.67
C TYR A 182 3.02 -14.11 1.00
N LEU A 183 2.54 -13.03 1.62
CA LEU A 183 1.49 -12.19 1.05
C LEU A 183 1.90 -10.72 0.95
N ILE A 184 2.20 -10.06 2.07
CA ILE A 184 2.45 -8.61 2.08
C ILE A 184 3.69 -8.27 1.26
N LEU A 185 4.79 -8.97 1.50
CA LEU A 185 6.08 -8.71 0.90
C LEU A 185 6.05 -8.93 -0.63
N PRO A 186 5.56 -10.07 -1.17
CA PRO A 186 5.42 -10.25 -2.62
C PRO A 186 4.51 -9.23 -3.29
N VAL A 187 3.34 -8.96 -2.71
CA VAL A 187 2.34 -8.06 -3.32
C VAL A 187 2.81 -6.62 -3.30
N ALA A 188 3.36 -6.14 -2.19
CA ALA A 188 3.85 -4.78 -2.07
C ALA A 188 5.04 -4.54 -3.01
N SER A 189 5.98 -5.49 -3.09
CA SER A 189 7.13 -5.41 -3.99
C SER A 189 6.73 -5.48 -5.46
N LEU A 190 5.77 -6.34 -5.83
CA LEU A 190 5.21 -6.39 -7.18
C LEU A 190 4.57 -5.05 -7.58
N CYS A 191 3.72 -4.50 -6.73
CA CYS A 191 3.02 -3.24 -7.00
C CYS A 191 4.00 -2.06 -7.12
N ALA A 192 4.99 -1.98 -6.22
CA ALA A 192 6.03 -0.97 -6.27
C ALA A 192 6.90 -1.11 -7.53
N GLY A 193 7.29 -2.34 -7.88
CA GLY A 193 8.02 -2.65 -9.11
C GLY A 193 7.22 -2.22 -10.34
N LEU A 194 5.95 -2.59 -10.43
CA LEU A 194 5.04 -2.20 -11.51
C LEU A 194 4.94 -0.68 -11.64
N SER A 195 4.75 0.02 -10.53
CA SER A 195 4.70 1.48 -10.50
C SER A 195 5.98 2.12 -11.04
N LEU A 196 7.15 1.65 -10.59
CA LEU A 196 8.45 2.13 -11.05
C LEU A 196 8.65 1.82 -12.54
N GLY A 197 8.34 0.59 -12.95
CA GLY A 197 8.47 0.11 -14.33
C GLY A 197 7.68 0.94 -15.33
N LYS A 198 6.44 1.30 -14.97
CA LYS A 198 5.56 2.12 -15.83
C LYS A 198 6.07 3.54 -16.07
N ARG A 199 6.88 4.07 -15.15
CA ARG A 199 7.31 5.46 -15.15
C ARG A 199 8.72 5.61 -15.70
N GLN A 200 9.60 4.68 -15.34
CA GLN A 200 11.04 4.78 -15.55
C GLN A 200 11.59 3.60 -16.36
N GLY A 201 10.75 2.67 -16.83
CA GLY A 201 11.21 1.44 -17.48
C GLY A 201 11.92 0.48 -16.52
N VAL A 202 12.77 -0.39 -17.07
CA VAL A 202 13.49 -1.39 -16.25
C VAL A 202 14.56 -0.74 -15.39
N CYS A 203 14.46 -0.92 -14.07
CA CYS A 203 15.33 -0.39 -13.02
C CYS A 203 15.90 -1.55 -12.20
N PRO A 204 17.07 -2.11 -12.55
CA PRO A 204 17.60 -3.33 -11.94
C PRO A 204 18.03 -3.16 -10.48
N LEU A 205 18.32 -1.92 -10.04
CA LEU A 205 18.70 -1.66 -8.66
C LEU A 205 17.55 -1.81 -7.67
N PHE A 206 16.29 -1.68 -8.13
CA PHE A 206 15.12 -1.81 -7.25
C PHE A 206 14.98 -3.23 -6.64
N PRO A 207 14.94 -4.33 -7.42
CA PRO A 207 14.89 -5.67 -6.85
C PRO A 207 16.14 -6.04 -6.03
N ILE A 208 17.31 -5.49 -6.38
CA ILE A 208 18.54 -5.66 -5.59
C ILE A 208 18.39 -4.97 -4.23
N ALA A 209 17.86 -3.75 -4.19
CA ALA A 209 17.59 -3.04 -2.95
C ALA A 209 16.60 -3.81 -2.07
N CYS A 210 15.51 -4.35 -2.65
CA CYS A 210 14.57 -5.22 -1.94
C CYS A 210 15.27 -6.43 -1.30
N PHE A 211 16.13 -7.12 -2.05
CA PHE A 211 16.89 -8.27 -1.55
C PHE A 211 17.81 -7.88 -0.38
N VAL A 212 18.67 -6.88 -0.61
CA VAL A 212 19.71 -6.47 0.34
C VAL A 212 19.11 -5.87 1.60
N CYS A 213 18.05 -5.05 1.48
CA CYS A 213 17.40 -4.47 2.65
C CYS A 213 16.65 -5.52 3.48
N TYR A 214 16.13 -6.59 2.88
CA TYR A 214 15.47 -7.66 3.63
C TYR A 214 16.45 -8.65 4.27
N LEU A 215 17.66 -8.77 3.72
CA LEU A 215 18.66 -9.75 4.15
C LEU A 215 18.99 -9.68 5.67
N PRO A 216 19.20 -8.51 6.29
CA PRO A 216 19.40 -8.43 7.74
C PRO A 216 18.21 -8.97 8.54
N MET A 217 16.98 -8.82 8.05
CA MET A 217 15.79 -9.32 8.74
C MET A 217 15.70 -10.83 8.73
N VAL A 218 16.19 -11.50 7.67
CA VAL A 218 16.32 -12.96 7.62
C VAL A 218 17.15 -13.45 8.80
N TYR A 219 18.31 -12.85 9.05
CA TYR A 219 19.19 -13.26 10.14
C TYR A 219 18.73 -12.79 11.54
N LEU A 220 18.03 -11.66 11.64
CA LEU A 220 17.58 -11.12 12.92
C LEU A 220 16.27 -11.75 13.43
N LEU A 221 15.34 -12.08 12.54
CA LEU A 221 13.99 -12.53 12.89
C LEU A 221 13.75 -14.01 12.60
N PHE A 222 14.56 -14.58 11.70
CA PHE A 222 14.44 -15.96 11.24
C PHE A 222 15.80 -16.67 11.35
N ASN A 223 15.99 -17.72 10.56
CA ASN A 223 17.24 -18.49 10.47
C ASN A 223 17.77 -18.49 9.03
N GLU A 224 18.99 -19.00 8.80
CA GLU A 224 19.63 -19.08 7.48
C GLU A 224 18.78 -19.82 6.44
N SER A 225 17.96 -20.78 6.87
CA SER A 225 17.02 -21.50 6.01
C SER A 225 15.95 -20.60 5.39
N ALA A 226 15.74 -19.38 5.90
CA ALA A 226 14.74 -18.42 5.42
C ALA A 226 15.29 -17.42 4.38
N LEU A 227 16.49 -17.64 3.83
CA LEU A 227 17.05 -16.82 2.74
C LEU A 227 16.11 -16.71 1.53
N PHE A 228 15.25 -17.70 1.31
CA PHE A 228 14.23 -17.64 0.25
C PHE A 228 13.26 -16.46 0.41
N HIS A 229 13.04 -15.92 1.62
CA HIS A 229 12.22 -14.73 1.82
C HIS A 229 12.79 -13.49 1.10
N CYS A 230 14.12 -13.37 0.95
CA CYS A 230 14.72 -12.30 0.14
C CYS A 230 14.30 -12.42 -1.34
N PHE A 231 14.12 -13.64 -1.84
CA PHE A 231 13.61 -13.87 -3.20
C PHE A 231 12.10 -13.62 -3.30
N MET A 232 11.35 -13.85 -2.22
CA MET A 232 9.91 -13.51 -2.15
C MET A 232 9.64 -12.00 -2.23
N THR A 233 10.65 -11.14 -2.02
CA THR A 233 10.55 -9.70 -2.32
C THR A 233 11.17 -9.34 -3.66
N ALA A 234 12.38 -9.84 -3.95
CA ALA A 234 13.15 -9.43 -5.11
C ALA A 234 12.56 -9.92 -6.44
N ILE A 235 12.05 -11.16 -6.49
CA ILE A 235 11.45 -11.72 -7.71
C ILE A 235 10.16 -10.98 -8.07
N PRO A 236 9.20 -10.77 -7.14
CA PRO A 236 8.02 -9.96 -7.44
C PRO A 236 8.36 -8.51 -7.80
N ALA A 237 9.34 -7.88 -7.13
CA ALA A 237 9.82 -6.55 -7.49
C ALA A 237 10.33 -6.49 -8.94
N LEU A 238 11.13 -7.48 -9.35
CA LEU A 238 11.64 -7.58 -10.71
C LEU A 238 10.52 -7.83 -11.72
N ALA A 239 9.63 -8.79 -11.44
CA ALA A 239 8.50 -9.12 -12.29
C ALA A 239 7.59 -7.91 -12.50
N GLY A 240 7.26 -7.19 -11.43
CA GLY A 240 6.49 -5.96 -11.49
C GLY A 240 7.19 -4.91 -12.35
N ASN A 241 8.48 -4.69 -12.13
CA ASN A 241 9.25 -3.69 -12.87
C ASN A 241 9.33 -3.99 -14.38
N ILE A 242 9.54 -5.24 -14.76
CA ILE A 242 9.50 -5.67 -16.16
C ILE A 242 8.10 -5.48 -16.75
N LEU A 243 7.05 -5.95 -16.06
CA LEU A 243 5.66 -5.80 -16.52
C LEU A 243 5.28 -4.33 -16.71
N GLY A 244 5.72 -3.45 -15.81
CA GLY A 244 5.48 -2.02 -15.89
C GLY A 244 6.16 -1.39 -17.11
N ALA A 245 7.42 -1.77 -17.36
CA ALA A 245 8.17 -1.29 -18.51
C ALA A 245 7.58 -1.76 -19.84
N LEU A 246 7.15 -3.03 -19.91
CA LEU A 246 6.47 -3.58 -21.08
C LEU A 246 5.15 -2.87 -21.36
N TRP A 247 4.37 -2.58 -20.32
CA TRP A 247 3.11 -1.83 -20.45
C TRP A 247 3.35 -0.38 -20.92
N GLN A 248 4.39 0.28 -20.41
CA GLN A 248 4.77 1.62 -20.89
C GLN A 248 5.09 1.58 -22.38
N LYS A 249 5.92 0.62 -22.81
CA LYS A 249 6.32 0.44 -24.22
C LYS A 249 5.12 0.16 -25.13
N SER A 250 4.22 -0.72 -24.73
CA SER A 250 3.03 -1.03 -25.54
C SER A 250 2.12 0.18 -25.71
N ARG A 251 1.99 1.01 -24.67
CA ARG A 251 1.16 2.22 -24.71
C ARG A 251 1.77 3.29 -25.62
N THR A 252 3.07 3.52 -25.54
CA THR A 252 3.77 4.48 -26.42
C THR A 252 3.69 4.06 -27.89
N THR A 253 3.80 2.76 -28.19
CA THR A 253 3.67 2.25 -29.57
C THR A 253 2.24 2.41 -30.10
N HIS A 254 1.24 2.17 -29.26
CA HIS A 254 -0.17 2.33 -29.64
C HIS A 254 -0.55 3.80 -29.88
N ASP A 255 -0.04 4.73 -29.06
CA ASP A 255 -0.34 6.15 -29.22
C ASP A 255 0.35 6.74 -30.45
N ALA A 256 1.60 6.34 -30.76
CA ALA A 256 2.27 6.70 -32.00
C ALA A 256 1.51 6.23 -33.26
N GLY A 257 0.99 4.98 -33.25
CA GLY A 257 0.20 4.46 -34.36
C GLY A 257 -1.16 5.13 -34.58
N LYS A 258 -1.63 5.96 -33.64
CA LYS A 258 -2.85 6.78 -33.80
C LYS A 258 -2.56 8.15 -34.41
N GLU A 259 -1.36 8.68 -34.24
CA GLU A 259 -0.94 9.94 -34.86
C GLU A 259 -0.65 9.76 -36.37
N ASP A 260 -0.39 8.52 -36.80
CA ASP A 260 -0.12 8.15 -38.20
C ASP A 260 -1.38 7.80 -39.04
N LEU A 261 -2.59 7.95 -38.50
CA LEU A 261 -3.86 7.73 -39.23
C LEU A 261 -4.44 9.10 -39.66
N PRO A 262 -4.60 9.36 -40.98
CA PRO A 262 -5.07 10.63 -41.52
C PRO A 262 -6.54 10.95 -41.20
#